data_AF-A0A835CLI1-F1
#
_entry.id   AF-A0A835CLI1-F1
#
_cell.length_a   1.000
_cell.length_b   1.000
_cell.length_c   1.000
_cell.angle_alpha   90.00
_cell.angle_beta   90.00
_cell.angle_gamma   90.00
#
_symmetry.space_group_name_H-M   'P 1'
#
loop_
_entity.id
_entity.type
_entity.pdbx_description
1 polymer ?
#
loop_
_entity_poly.entity_id
_entity_poly.type
_entity_poly.pdbx_seq_one_letter_code
_entity_poly.pdbx_strand_id
1 'polypeptide(L)'
;MKEGVSFEKSNNFDKAHDLYTKGIANAKPETFVFSALYFKRSKIFHSHGLFRDCLADSEQALNSSLLNDRFKRYLNIQMLLSYGVRDKFLMALRLTIIAMKEIGNSIDAMRHKISVIDRYKSLPTFNKFITDALSKMEYDSIYITAPKYSPNLMTHESQSVASCVIMAYFYGLEIKLFKKNDFIYLQTLANDENFLFLVQFIEINTRIANFNGLNMSMLSIKHQSLKVSNAIFAYSNLFPHSCRKMIAHSRHYNGIIIRSTCSIKKSEQVFNNYGVFFDDCNNQVSQDFLKNLDYICKCKVCVDDVETVPIKKHKVPNEDLEYFRSDIKTLQEQINVLKSYLCEQCIVNNYLPLFNYVSEAKIILTLLRKIDEYQSYNTNEAYECIKLFFEIPAEEQVPYVTLQNIRATTQKS
;
A
#
# COMPACT_ATOMS: atom_id res chain seq x y z
N MET A 1 -26.82 -18.87 -7.90
CA MET A 1 -26.33 -17.46 -7.83
C MET A 1 -27.23 -16.57 -6.97
N LYS A 2 -28.52 -16.36 -7.30
CA LYS A 2 -29.41 -15.49 -6.51
C LYS A 2 -29.47 -15.86 -5.02
N GLU A 3 -29.57 -17.16 -4.73
CA GLU A 3 -29.55 -17.67 -3.34
C GLU A 3 -28.23 -17.37 -2.64
N GLY A 4 -27.08 -17.61 -3.29
CA GLY A 4 -25.77 -17.28 -2.72
C GLY A 4 -25.65 -15.78 -2.36
N VAL A 5 -26.20 -14.88 -3.19
CA VAL A 5 -26.25 -13.44 -2.89
C VAL A 5 -27.16 -13.14 -1.69
N SER A 6 -28.25 -13.89 -1.50
CA SER A 6 -29.11 -13.75 -0.33
C SER A 6 -28.35 -14.11 0.96
N PHE A 7 -27.57 -15.19 0.94
CA PHE A 7 -26.77 -15.62 2.09
C PHE A 7 -25.58 -14.67 2.36
N GLU A 8 -24.97 -14.11 1.31
CA GLU A 8 -23.94 -13.05 1.43
C GLU A 8 -24.51 -11.83 2.17
N LYS A 9 -25.73 -11.38 1.81
CA LYS A 9 -26.39 -10.24 2.46
C LYS A 9 -26.77 -10.51 3.92
N SER A 10 -26.98 -11.76 4.29
CA SER A 10 -27.24 -12.17 5.68
C SER A 10 -25.97 -12.55 6.45
N ASN A 11 -24.77 -12.23 5.93
CA ASN A 11 -23.48 -12.61 6.50
C ASN A 11 -23.30 -14.11 6.75
N ASN A 12 -23.98 -14.98 5.99
CA ASN A 12 -23.82 -16.43 6.08
C ASN A 12 -22.88 -16.90 4.97
N PHE A 13 -21.59 -16.65 5.18
CA PHE A 13 -20.59 -16.83 4.14
C PHE A 13 -20.31 -18.28 3.79
N ASP A 14 -20.42 -19.21 4.74
CA ASP A 14 -20.23 -20.65 4.49
C ASP A 14 -21.27 -21.18 3.48
N LYS A 15 -22.56 -20.88 3.71
CA LYS A 15 -23.62 -21.28 2.77
C LYS A 15 -23.47 -20.58 1.42
N ALA A 16 -23.08 -19.31 1.41
CA ALA A 16 -22.83 -18.59 0.16
C ALA A 16 -21.66 -19.23 -0.63
N HIS A 17 -20.57 -19.61 0.05
CA HIS A 17 -19.43 -20.32 -0.52
C HIS A 17 -19.86 -21.65 -1.14
N ASP A 18 -20.59 -22.48 -0.39
CA ASP A 18 -21.08 -23.78 -0.87
C ASP A 18 -21.96 -23.64 -2.12
N LEU A 19 -22.86 -22.65 -2.12
CA LEU A 19 -23.73 -22.39 -3.26
C LEU A 19 -22.97 -21.87 -4.48
N TYR A 20 -21.93 -21.05 -4.29
CA TYR A 20 -21.10 -20.61 -5.40
C TYR A 20 -20.24 -21.76 -5.94
N THR A 21 -19.68 -22.61 -5.07
CA THR A 21 -18.92 -23.81 -5.47
C THR A 21 -19.79 -24.80 -6.25
N LYS A 22 -21.00 -25.11 -5.74
CA LYS A 22 -21.98 -25.93 -6.49
C LYS A 22 -22.38 -25.26 -7.80
N GLY A 23 -22.55 -23.94 -7.79
CA GLY A 23 -22.83 -23.17 -8.99
C GLY A 23 -21.73 -23.32 -10.04
N ILE A 24 -20.46 -23.21 -9.66
CA ILE A 24 -19.30 -23.33 -10.55
C ILE A 24 -19.25 -24.74 -11.16
N ALA A 25 -19.46 -25.77 -10.35
CA ALA A 25 -19.46 -27.17 -10.80
C ALA A 25 -20.54 -27.48 -11.84
N ASN A 26 -21.68 -26.77 -11.80
CA ASN A 26 -22.81 -26.99 -12.71
C ASN A 26 -22.91 -25.95 -13.85
N ALA A 27 -22.17 -24.85 -13.78
CA ALA A 27 -22.23 -23.81 -14.79
C ALA A 27 -21.43 -24.22 -16.02
N LYS A 28 -22.00 -24.00 -17.21
CA LYS A 28 -21.28 -24.21 -18.47
C LYS A 28 -20.05 -23.27 -18.51
N PRO A 29 -18.85 -23.77 -18.81
CA PRO A 29 -17.66 -22.93 -19.01
C PRO A 29 -17.90 -21.83 -20.05
N GLU A 30 -17.09 -20.77 -19.99
CA GLU A 30 -17.16 -19.63 -20.93
C GLU A 30 -18.51 -18.90 -20.94
N THR A 31 -19.32 -19.04 -19.88
CA THR A 31 -20.54 -18.24 -19.71
C THR A 31 -20.31 -17.09 -18.74
N PHE A 32 -21.10 -16.02 -18.88
CA PHE A 32 -21.11 -14.92 -17.91
C PHE A 32 -21.41 -15.44 -16.50
N VAL A 33 -22.32 -16.42 -16.38
CA VAL A 33 -22.71 -17.02 -15.10
C VAL A 33 -21.52 -17.73 -14.44
N PHE A 34 -20.76 -18.53 -15.19
CA PHE A 34 -19.55 -19.20 -14.70
C PHE A 34 -18.54 -18.19 -14.12
N SER A 35 -18.24 -17.14 -14.90
CA SER A 35 -17.30 -16.09 -14.53
C SER A 35 -17.75 -15.28 -13.30
N ALA A 36 -19.05 -14.96 -13.25
CA ALA A 36 -19.65 -14.24 -12.14
C ALA A 36 -19.72 -15.08 -10.85
N LEU A 37 -19.79 -16.41 -10.94
CA LEU A 37 -19.72 -17.30 -9.77
C LEU A 37 -18.31 -17.33 -9.17
N TYR A 38 -17.26 -17.45 -9.97
CA TYR A 38 -15.87 -17.31 -9.52
C TYR A 38 -15.62 -15.94 -8.87
N PHE A 39 -16.07 -14.87 -9.51
CA PHE A 39 -16.02 -13.52 -8.93
C PHE A 39 -16.73 -13.42 -7.57
N LYS A 40 -17.88 -14.07 -7.43
CA LYS A 40 -18.64 -14.04 -6.18
C LYS A 40 -17.99 -14.88 -5.08
N ARG A 41 -17.40 -16.02 -5.42
CA ARG A 41 -16.68 -16.87 -4.47
C ARG A 41 -15.35 -16.26 -4.04
N SER A 42 -14.62 -15.60 -4.95
CA SER A 42 -13.38 -14.90 -4.60
C SER A 42 -13.61 -13.85 -3.50
N LYS A 43 -14.74 -13.12 -3.54
CA LYS A 43 -15.09 -12.16 -2.48
C LYS A 43 -15.23 -12.80 -1.11
N ILE A 44 -15.82 -13.99 -1.07
CA ILE A 44 -15.95 -14.74 0.19
C ILE A 44 -14.55 -15.10 0.69
N PHE A 45 -13.70 -15.67 -0.17
CA PHE A 45 -12.33 -16.00 0.21
C PHE A 45 -11.54 -14.79 0.73
N HIS A 46 -11.66 -13.63 0.06
CA HIS A 46 -11.05 -12.39 0.55
C HIS A 46 -11.55 -12.02 1.95
N SER A 47 -12.86 -12.09 2.21
CA SER A 47 -13.42 -11.76 3.53
C SER A 47 -12.97 -12.70 4.66
N HIS A 48 -12.49 -13.91 4.34
CA HIS A 48 -11.96 -14.88 5.30
C HIS A 48 -10.42 -14.90 5.37
N GLY A 49 -9.73 -14.00 4.65
CA GLY A 49 -8.27 -13.99 4.57
C GLY A 49 -7.68 -15.16 3.76
N LEU A 50 -8.49 -15.90 3.00
CA LEU A 50 -8.06 -16.98 2.11
C LEU A 50 -7.56 -16.41 0.78
N PHE A 51 -6.48 -15.62 0.84
CA PHE A 51 -6.00 -14.82 -0.29
C PHE A 51 -5.57 -15.66 -1.50
N ARG A 52 -5.00 -16.85 -1.28
CA ARG A 52 -4.60 -17.75 -2.37
C ARG A 52 -5.81 -18.18 -3.21
N ASP A 53 -6.86 -18.67 -2.56
CA ASP A 53 -8.07 -19.13 -3.24
C ASP A 53 -8.82 -17.95 -3.87
N CYS A 54 -8.80 -16.79 -3.22
CA CYS A 54 -9.31 -15.54 -3.78
C CYS A 54 -8.61 -15.17 -5.10
N LEU A 55 -7.28 -15.25 -5.16
CA LEU A 55 -6.50 -14.96 -6.36
C LEU A 55 -6.80 -15.96 -7.48
N ALA A 56 -6.82 -17.26 -7.17
CA ALA A 56 -7.15 -18.31 -8.13
C ALA A 56 -8.54 -18.10 -8.74
N ASP A 57 -9.56 -17.83 -7.91
CA ASP A 57 -10.90 -17.54 -8.41
C ASP A 57 -10.98 -16.23 -9.21
N SER A 58 -10.19 -15.22 -8.83
CA SER A 58 -10.14 -13.95 -9.55
C SER A 58 -9.55 -14.11 -10.94
N GLU A 59 -8.49 -14.92 -11.08
CA GLU A 59 -7.88 -15.27 -12.36
C GLU A 59 -8.84 -16.05 -13.26
N GLN A 60 -9.53 -17.06 -12.71
CA GLN A 60 -10.56 -17.82 -13.44
C GLN A 60 -11.70 -16.92 -13.93
N ALA A 61 -12.11 -15.95 -13.12
CA ALA A 61 -13.11 -14.97 -13.53
C ALA A 61 -12.59 -14.05 -14.65
N LEU A 62 -11.34 -13.55 -14.55
CA LEU A 62 -10.72 -12.64 -15.51
C LEU A 62 -10.48 -13.26 -16.90
N ASN A 63 -10.24 -14.58 -16.97
CA ASN A 63 -10.07 -15.31 -18.23
C ASN A 63 -11.31 -15.28 -19.14
N SER A 64 -12.45 -14.82 -18.63
CA SER A 64 -13.67 -14.67 -19.41
C SER A 64 -13.72 -13.37 -20.21
N SER A 65 -13.89 -13.50 -21.53
CA SER A 65 -14.18 -12.37 -22.41
C SER A 65 -15.54 -11.71 -22.12
N LEU A 66 -16.44 -12.40 -21.41
CA LEU A 66 -17.81 -11.95 -21.14
C LEU A 66 -17.94 -11.04 -19.91
N LEU A 67 -16.91 -10.91 -19.08
CA LEU A 67 -16.93 -9.93 -18.01
C LEU A 67 -16.74 -8.53 -18.58
N ASN A 68 -17.64 -7.62 -18.22
CA ASN A 68 -17.47 -6.21 -18.55
C ASN A 68 -16.27 -5.61 -17.79
N ASP A 69 -15.76 -4.48 -18.29
CA ASP A 69 -14.59 -3.79 -17.74
C ASP A 69 -14.76 -3.36 -16.28
N ARG A 70 -16.00 -3.20 -15.81
CA ARG A 70 -16.26 -2.86 -14.40
C ARG A 70 -15.94 -4.03 -13.49
N PHE A 71 -16.32 -5.25 -13.87
CA PHE A 71 -16.00 -6.47 -13.10
C PHE A 71 -14.51 -6.78 -13.12
N LYS A 72 -13.86 -6.66 -14.28
CA LYS A 72 -12.42 -6.87 -14.42
C LYS A 72 -11.62 -5.90 -13.53
N ARG A 73 -12.00 -4.61 -13.52
CA ARG A 73 -11.40 -3.62 -12.61
C ARG A 73 -11.58 -3.97 -11.13
N TYR A 74 -12.75 -4.49 -10.74
CA TYR A 74 -12.97 -4.92 -9.36
C TYR A 74 -12.07 -6.09 -8.98
N LEU A 75 -11.95 -7.09 -9.85
CA LEU A 75 -11.07 -8.25 -9.63
C LEU A 75 -9.61 -7.82 -9.50
N ASN A 76 -9.13 -6.93 -10.38
CA ASN A 76 -7.78 -6.40 -10.28
C ASN A 76 -7.54 -5.66 -8.95
N ILE A 77 -8.49 -4.84 -8.49
CA ILE A 77 -8.41 -4.19 -7.17
C ILE A 77 -8.39 -5.23 -6.05
N GLN A 78 -9.26 -6.24 -6.11
CA GLN A 78 -9.32 -7.30 -5.11
C GLN A 78 -8.04 -8.14 -5.08
N MET A 79 -7.42 -8.40 -6.22
CA MET A 79 -6.10 -9.03 -6.30
C MET A 79 -5.05 -8.16 -5.63
N LEU A 80 -4.99 -6.86 -5.95
CA LEU A 80 -4.07 -5.92 -5.29
C LEU A 80 -4.28 -5.91 -3.77
N LEU A 81 -5.52 -5.83 -3.29
CA LEU A 81 -5.83 -5.90 -1.86
C LEU A 81 -5.39 -7.23 -1.24
N SER A 82 -5.57 -8.35 -1.96
CA SER A 82 -5.13 -9.69 -1.53
C SER A 82 -3.60 -9.82 -1.45
N TYR A 83 -2.88 -9.03 -2.25
CA TYR A 83 -1.42 -8.88 -2.15
C TYR A 83 -0.98 -7.93 -1.02
N GLY A 84 -1.90 -7.48 -0.16
CA GLY A 84 -1.59 -6.58 0.96
C GLY A 84 -1.43 -5.11 0.56
N VAL A 85 -1.84 -4.74 -0.65
CA VAL A 85 -1.80 -3.33 -1.10
C VAL A 85 -2.80 -2.51 -0.29
N ARG A 86 -2.32 -1.84 0.75
CA ARG A 86 -3.12 -0.97 1.63
C ARG A 86 -3.76 0.19 0.84
N ASP A 87 -4.83 0.76 1.37
CA ASP A 87 -5.63 1.81 0.73
C ASP A 87 -4.83 3.09 0.39
N LYS A 88 -3.70 3.34 1.06
CA LYS A 88 -2.77 4.42 0.71
C LYS A 88 -1.95 4.12 -0.55
N PHE A 89 -1.59 2.87 -0.83
CA PHE A 89 -0.95 2.48 -2.08
C PHE A 89 -1.91 2.58 -3.27
N LEU A 90 -3.18 2.21 -3.09
CA LEU A 90 -4.20 2.42 -4.12
C LEU A 90 -4.38 3.92 -4.42
N MET A 91 -4.31 4.77 -3.40
CA MET A 91 -4.32 6.22 -3.57
C MET A 91 -3.06 6.69 -4.33
N ALA A 92 -1.88 6.16 -3.99
CA ALA A 92 -0.63 6.45 -4.70
C ALA A 92 -0.68 6.07 -6.19
N LEU A 93 -1.13 4.86 -6.50
CA LEU A 93 -1.33 4.41 -7.87
C LEU A 93 -2.33 5.30 -8.61
N ARG A 94 -3.42 5.70 -7.95
CA ARG A 94 -4.39 6.63 -8.54
C ARG A 94 -3.75 7.99 -8.85
N LEU A 95 -2.93 8.54 -7.94
CA LEU A 95 -2.19 9.76 -8.18
C LEU A 95 -1.25 9.61 -9.37
N THR A 96 -0.50 8.51 -9.44
CA THR A 96 0.38 8.19 -10.57
C THR A 96 -0.39 8.16 -11.89
N ILE A 97 -1.54 7.48 -11.94
CA ILE A 97 -2.38 7.41 -13.15
C ILE A 97 -2.87 8.80 -13.57
N ILE A 98 -3.36 9.61 -12.63
CA ILE A 98 -3.83 10.97 -12.91
C ILE A 98 -2.69 11.80 -13.50
N ALA A 99 -1.55 11.80 -12.82
CA ALA A 99 -0.39 12.59 -13.21
C ALA A 99 0.14 12.19 -14.59
N MET A 100 0.24 10.89 -14.87
CA MET A 100 0.68 10.38 -16.16
C MET A 100 -0.31 10.70 -17.28
N LYS A 101 -1.63 10.67 -17.01
CA LYS A 101 -2.64 11.04 -18.00
C LYS A 101 -2.59 12.52 -18.38
N GLU A 102 -2.28 13.41 -17.44
CA GLU A 102 -2.12 14.86 -17.72
C GLU A 102 -1.07 15.15 -18.81
N ILE A 103 -0.06 14.28 -18.93
CA ILE A 103 1.06 14.44 -19.86
C ILE A 103 1.03 13.41 -21.01
N GLY A 104 -0.10 12.73 -21.22
CA GLY A 104 -0.25 11.75 -22.31
C GLY A 104 0.50 10.43 -22.11
N ASN A 105 0.70 9.98 -20.87
CA ASN A 105 1.39 8.76 -20.47
C ASN A 105 2.86 8.64 -20.92
N SER A 106 3.54 9.76 -21.18
CA SER A 106 4.97 9.76 -21.54
C SER A 106 5.86 9.81 -20.30
N ILE A 107 6.76 8.83 -20.15
CA ILE A 107 7.73 8.79 -19.05
C ILE A 107 8.70 9.97 -19.12
N ASP A 108 9.19 10.32 -20.32
CA ASP A 108 10.13 11.43 -20.51
C ASP A 108 9.48 12.78 -20.19
N ALA A 109 8.22 12.97 -20.61
CA ALA A 109 7.46 14.16 -20.25
C ALA A 109 7.27 14.24 -18.72
N MET A 110 7.11 13.10 -18.04
CA MET A 110 6.98 13.08 -16.59
C MET A 110 8.28 13.45 -15.88
N ARG A 111 9.40 12.86 -16.32
CA ARG A 111 10.74 13.22 -15.82
C ARG A 111 10.98 14.72 -15.97
N HIS A 112 10.63 15.27 -17.13
CA HIS A 112 10.75 16.71 -17.37
C HIS A 112 9.86 17.51 -16.42
N LYS A 113 8.57 17.17 -16.30
CA LYS A 113 7.61 17.85 -15.41
C LYS A 113 8.09 17.84 -13.96
N ILE A 114 8.53 16.69 -13.44
CA ILE A 114 9.10 16.57 -12.10
C ILE A 114 10.36 17.44 -11.94
N SER A 115 11.29 17.41 -12.90
CA SER A 115 12.51 18.21 -12.84
C SER A 115 12.23 19.72 -12.83
N VAL A 116 11.15 20.16 -13.48
CA VAL A 116 10.68 21.54 -13.43
C VAL A 116 10.17 21.87 -12.02
N ILE A 117 9.30 21.03 -11.44
CA ILE A 117 8.74 21.28 -10.11
C ILE A 117 9.83 21.27 -9.03
N ASP A 118 10.77 20.32 -9.07
CA ASP A 118 11.83 20.22 -8.07
C ASP A 118 12.81 21.40 -8.13
N ARG A 119 13.01 22.01 -9.31
CA ARG A 119 13.75 23.28 -9.42
C ARG A 119 13.03 24.45 -8.75
N TYR A 120 11.70 24.47 -8.69
CA TYR A 120 10.97 25.54 -8.00
C TYR A 120 11.05 25.42 -6.48
N LYS A 121 11.15 24.21 -5.92
CA LYS A 121 11.24 23.97 -4.46
C LYS A 121 12.46 24.64 -3.82
N SER A 122 13.50 24.94 -4.58
CA SER A 122 14.72 25.61 -4.10
C SER A 122 14.70 27.13 -4.27
N LEU A 123 13.69 27.70 -4.94
CA LEU A 123 13.67 29.12 -5.26
C LEU A 123 12.92 29.96 -4.20
N PRO A 124 13.37 31.20 -3.93
CA PRO A 124 12.64 32.15 -3.08
C PRO A 124 11.22 32.48 -3.59
N THR A 125 10.97 32.27 -4.89
CA THR A 125 9.68 32.51 -5.55
C THR A 125 8.69 31.35 -5.38
N PHE A 126 9.02 30.33 -4.60
CA PHE A 126 8.19 29.14 -4.39
C PHE A 126 6.75 29.49 -3.98
N ASN A 127 6.54 30.56 -3.20
CA ASN A 127 5.19 31.02 -2.83
C ASN A 127 4.33 31.48 -4.02
N LYS A 128 4.94 32.13 -5.03
CA LYS A 128 4.24 32.53 -6.26
C LYS A 128 3.92 31.30 -7.11
N PHE A 129 4.88 30.38 -7.23
CA PHE A 129 4.68 29.10 -7.93
C PHE A 129 3.58 28.25 -7.28
N ILE A 130 3.54 28.17 -5.95
CA ILE A 130 2.47 27.51 -5.21
C ILE A 130 1.11 28.10 -5.58
N THR A 131 1.01 29.44 -5.62
CA THR A 131 -0.26 30.12 -5.94
C THR A 131 -0.74 29.77 -7.35
N ASP A 132 0.16 29.79 -8.33
CA ASP A 132 -0.16 29.43 -9.72
C ASP A 132 -0.49 27.93 -9.85
N ALA A 133 0.28 27.04 -9.22
CA ALA A 133 0.07 25.60 -9.25
C ALA A 133 -1.25 25.19 -8.58
N LEU A 134 -1.60 25.79 -7.43
CA LEU A 134 -2.86 25.55 -6.75
C LEU A 134 -4.08 26.02 -7.56
N SER A 135 -3.92 27.07 -8.37
CA SER A 135 -5.01 27.63 -9.16
C SER A 135 -5.50 26.67 -10.26
N LYS A 136 -4.62 25.79 -10.75
CA LYS A 136 -4.93 24.86 -11.85
C LYS A 136 -5.44 23.51 -11.37
N MET A 137 -5.35 23.20 -10.07
CA MET A 137 -5.70 21.89 -9.49
C MET A 137 -5.03 20.69 -10.18
N GLU A 138 -3.88 20.90 -10.83
CA GLU A 138 -3.11 19.85 -11.48
C GLU A 138 -2.32 19.03 -10.45
N TYR A 139 -1.79 17.88 -10.86
CA TYR A 139 -0.91 17.03 -10.05
C TYR A 139 0.24 17.81 -9.39
N ASP A 140 0.72 18.89 -10.02
CA ASP A 140 1.77 19.77 -9.49
C ASP A 140 1.45 20.24 -8.07
N SER A 141 0.19 20.62 -7.82
CA SER A 141 -0.29 21.07 -6.51
C SER A 141 -0.19 20.00 -5.43
N ILE A 142 -0.21 18.72 -5.81
CA ILE A 142 -0.04 17.58 -4.91
C ILE A 142 1.45 17.26 -4.77
N TYR A 143 2.21 17.22 -5.87
CA TYR A 143 3.63 16.86 -5.85
C TYR A 143 4.50 17.86 -5.07
N ILE A 144 4.15 19.15 -5.06
CA ILE A 144 4.84 20.14 -4.21
C ILE A 144 4.75 19.82 -2.72
N THR A 145 3.73 19.07 -2.30
CA THR A 145 3.52 18.66 -0.91
C THR A 145 4.30 17.39 -0.54
N ALA A 146 5.02 16.79 -1.50
CA ALA A 146 5.80 15.58 -1.25
C ALA A 146 6.83 15.81 -0.13
N PRO A 147 6.87 14.92 0.89
CA PRO A 147 7.88 15.02 1.92
C PRO A 147 9.27 14.84 1.32
N LYS A 148 10.27 15.49 1.91
CA LYS A 148 11.67 15.25 1.53
C LYS A 148 12.00 13.78 1.78
N TYR A 149 12.86 13.23 0.94
CA TYR A 149 13.41 11.89 1.19
C TYR A 149 14.22 11.91 2.49
N SER A 150 13.91 10.97 3.38
CA SER A 150 14.69 10.75 4.59
C SER A 150 15.00 9.27 4.73
N PRO A 151 16.29 8.90 4.85
CA PRO A 151 16.68 7.50 5.07
C PRO A 151 16.05 6.88 6.32
N ASN A 152 15.69 7.69 7.33
CA ASN A 152 15.13 7.20 8.58
C ASN A 152 13.69 6.67 8.44
N LEU A 153 12.99 7.08 7.37
CA LEU A 153 11.63 6.60 7.06
C LEU A 153 11.63 5.17 6.48
N MET A 154 12.81 4.66 6.09
CA MET A 154 12.97 3.38 5.38
C MET A 154 12.69 2.13 6.21
N THR A 155 12.66 2.21 7.53
CA THR A 155 12.47 1.02 8.39
C THR A 155 11.08 0.37 8.24
N HIS A 156 10.10 1.10 7.72
CA HIS A 156 8.77 0.57 7.34
C HIS A 156 8.61 0.33 5.82
N GLU A 157 9.66 0.52 5.01
CA GLU A 157 9.54 0.66 3.54
C GLU A 157 9.83 -0.61 2.73
N SER A 158 10.38 -1.69 3.30
CA SER A 158 10.65 -2.91 2.51
C SER A 158 9.38 -3.50 1.86
N GLN A 159 8.27 -3.52 2.60
CA GLN A 159 6.95 -3.88 2.06
C GLN A 159 6.38 -2.83 1.08
N SER A 160 6.79 -1.57 1.24
CA SER A 160 6.39 -0.45 0.37
C SER A 160 7.01 -0.58 -1.01
N VAL A 161 8.31 -0.89 -1.09
CA VAL A 161 9.03 -1.03 -2.36
C VAL A 161 8.48 -2.18 -3.18
N ALA A 162 8.28 -3.36 -2.58
CA ALA A 162 7.68 -4.50 -3.30
C ALA A 162 6.31 -4.16 -3.88
N SER A 163 5.46 -3.48 -3.11
CA SER A 163 4.15 -2.99 -3.59
C SER A 163 4.30 -2.00 -4.74
N CYS A 164 5.27 -1.09 -4.68
CA CYS A 164 5.56 -0.13 -5.76
C CYS A 164 6.05 -0.84 -7.03
N VAL A 165 6.90 -1.86 -6.92
CA VAL A 165 7.37 -2.68 -8.05
C VAL A 165 6.21 -3.41 -8.72
N ILE A 166 5.36 -4.06 -7.94
CA ILE A 166 4.17 -4.76 -8.46
C ILE A 166 3.23 -3.78 -9.16
N MET A 167 2.94 -2.63 -8.54
CA MET A 167 2.10 -1.60 -9.14
C MET A 167 2.71 -1.01 -10.41
N ALA A 168 4.02 -0.74 -10.43
CA ALA A 168 4.73 -0.26 -11.61
C ALA A 168 4.69 -1.28 -12.75
N TYR A 169 4.81 -2.57 -12.43
CA TYR A 169 4.74 -3.64 -13.41
C TYR A 169 3.39 -3.67 -14.12
N PHE A 170 2.31 -3.77 -13.34
CA PHE A 170 0.96 -3.80 -13.89
C PHE A 170 0.59 -2.51 -14.61
N TYR A 171 0.98 -1.36 -14.07
CA TYR A 171 0.72 -0.08 -14.73
C TYR A 171 1.56 0.10 -16.00
N GLY A 172 2.81 -0.36 -16.00
CA GLY A 172 3.70 -0.38 -17.16
C GLY A 172 3.12 -1.22 -18.30
N LEU A 173 2.52 -2.38 -18.00
CA LEU A 173 1.78 -3.18 -18.98
C LEU A 173 0.61 -2.39 -19.58
N GLU A 174 -0.19 -1.73 -18.74
CA GLU A 174 -1.37 -0.95 -19.17
C GLU A 174 -1.00 0.21 -20.10
N ILE A 175 0.05 0.96 -19.79
CA ILE A 175 0.50 2.08 -20.64
C ILE A 175 1.38 1.64 -21.81
N LYS A 176 1.53 0.32 -22.01
CA LYS A 176 2.41 -0.27 -23.04
C LYS A 176 3.84 0.27 -22.95
N LEU A 177 4.33 0.44 -21.72
CA LEU A 177 5.70 0.87 -21.46
C LEU A 177 6.70 -0.10 -22.08
N PHE A 178 6.33 -1.38 -22.11
CA PHE A 178 7.17 -2.43 -22.65
C PHE A 178 6.83 -2.73 -24.11
N LYS A 179 7.87 -2.84 -24.96
CA LYS A 179 7.74 -3.01 -26.42
C LYS A 179 7.12 -4.35 -26.85
N LYS A 180 7.01 -5.33 -25.96
CA LYS A 180 6.41 -6.65 -26.22
C LYS A 180 5.20 -6.85 -25.30
N ASN A 181 4.12 -7.38 -25.86
CA ASN A 181 2.91 -7.77 -25.11
C ASN A 181 3.09 -9.07 -24.30
N ASP A 182 4.30 -9.65 -24.31
CA ASP A 182 4.60 -10.87 -23.57
C ASP A 182 4.91 -10.55 -22.10
N PHE A 183 4.65 -11.50 -21.21
CA PHE A 183 5.08 -11.41 -19.81
C PHE A 183 6.59 -11.20 -19.76
N ILE A 184 7.01 -10.06 -19.21
CA ILE A 184 8.41 -9.74 -18.99
C ILE A 184 8.79 -10.13 -17.56
N TYR A 185 9.89 -10.86 -17.43
CA TYR A 185 10.44 -11.23 -16.13
C TYR A 185 10.97 -10.00 -15.41
N LEU A 186 10.65 -9.84 -14.12
CA LEU A 186 11.07 -8.69 -13.31
C LEU A 186 12.59 -8.51 -13.30
N GLN A 187 13.38 -9.59 -13.37
CA GLN A 187 14.83 -9.51 -13.45
C GLN A 187 15.31 -8.72 -14.68
N THR A 188 14.61 -8.81 -15.81
CA THR A 188 14.97 -8.05 -17.02
C THR A 188 14.60 -6.57 -16.92
N LEU A 189 13.63 -6.22 -16.06
CA LEU A 189 13.23 -4.84 -15.81
C LEU A 189 14.09 -4.15 -14.75
N ALA A 190 14.91 -4.90 -14.01
CA ALA A 190 15.75 -4.36 -12.94
C ALA A 190 16.74 -3.28 -13.45
N ASN A 191 17.10 -3.33 -14.73
CA ASN A 191 17.99 -2.36 -15.39
C ASN A 191 17.26 -1.43 -16.36
N ASP A 192 15.93 -1.53 -16.48
CA ASP A 192 15.15 -0.65 -17.36
C ASP A 192 14.92 0.69 -16.65
N GLU A 193 15.57 1.75 -17.13
CA GLU A 193 15.50 3.07 -16.49
C GLU A 193 14.07 3.62 -16.40
N ASN A 194 13.21 3.31 -17.37
CA ASN A 194 11.83 3.81 -17.38
C ASN A 194 10.96 3.07 -16.38
N PHE A 195 11.16 1.76 -16.24
CA PHE A 195 10.56 0.98 -15.20
C PHE A 195 11.01 1.46 -13.81
N LEU A 196 12.32 1.63 -13.60
CA LEU A 196 12.87 2.13 -12.34
C LEU A 196 12.34 3.52 -11.99
N PHE A 197 12.25 4.42 -12.98
CA PHE A 197 11.61 5.72 -12.80
C PHE A 197 10.15 5.58 -12.37
N LEU A 198 9.38 4.69 -13.02
CA LEU A 198 7.98 4.48 -12.65
C LEU A 198 7.83 3.94 -11.23
N VAL A 199 8.69 3.00 -10.81
CA VAL A 199 8.74 2.51 -9.42
C VAL A 199 9.00 3.65 -8.45
N GLN A 200 10.03 4.46 -8.70
CA GLN A 200 10.35 5.64 -7.87
C GLN A 200 9.21 6.65 -7.84
N PHE A 201 8.52 6.85 -8.97
CA PHE A 201 7.41 7.79 -9.04
C PHE A 201 6.19 7.32 -8.25
N ILE A 202 5.88 6.01 -8.27
CA ILE A 202 4.83 5.41 -7.43
C ILE A 202 5.23 5.46 -5.95
N GLU A 203 6.51 5.27 -5.63
CA GLU A 203 7.05 5.40 -4.28
C GLU A 203 6.86 6.83 -3.74
N ILE A 204 7.21 7.86 -4.51
CA ILE A 204 6.99 9.26 -4.13
C ILE A 204 5.51 9.52 -3.87
N ASN A 205 4.63 9.00 -4.73
CA ASN A 205 3.18 9.10 -4.55
C ASN A 205 2.68 8.35 -3.31
N THR A 206 3.33 7.25 -2.94
CA THR A 206 3.06 6.50 -1.72
C THR A 206 3.44 7.30 -0.50
N ARG A 207 4.56 8.00 -0.52
CA ARG A 207 4.92 8.95 0.54
C ARG A 207 3.92 10.11 0.60
N ILE A 208 3.58 10.75 -0.51
CA ILE A 208 2.52 11.77 -0.52
C ILE A 208 1.24 11.20 0.12
N ALA A 209 0.79 10.01 -0.28
CA ALA A 209 -0.39 9.37 0.27
C ALA A 209 -0.28 9.06 1.78
N ASN A 210 0.90 8.68 2.24
CA ASN A 210 1.17 8.36 3.64
C ASN A 210 1.12 9.58 4.54
N PHE A 211 1.73 10.68 4.11
CA PHE A 211 1.90 11.88 4.92
C PHE A 211 0.75 12.87 4.78
N ASN A 212 0.17 12.97 3.58
CA ASN A 212 -0.77 14.01 3.21
C ASN A 212 -2.20 13.47 2.99
N GLY A 213 -2.37 12.16 3.09
CA GLY A 213 -3.65 11.49 3.01
C GLY A 213 -4.47 11.66 4.28
N LEU A 214 -5.67 12.22 4.13
CA LEU A 214 -6.66 12.30 5.19
C LEU A 214 -7.64 11.13 5.08
N ASN A 215 -7.83 10.40 6.17
CA ASN A 215 -8.95 9.48 6.30
C ASN A 215 -10.25 10.29 6.23
N MET A 216 -11.13 9.92 5.31
CA MET A 216 -12.48 10.46 5.21
C MET A 216 -13.44 9.52 5.94
N SER A 217 -14.25 10.08 6.83
CA SER A 217 -15.25 9.32 7.57
C SER A 217 -16.64 9.91 7.35
N MET A 218 -17.64 9.02 7.30
CA MET A 218 -19.04 9.39 7.42
C MET A 218 -19.46 9.24 8.87
N LEU A 219 -20.17 10.24 9.39
CA LEU A 219 -20.88 10.11 10.66
C LEU A 219 -21.99 9.08 10.48
N SER A 220 -21.89 7.95 11.18
CA SER A 220 -22.97 6.96 11.23
C SER A 220 -24.04 7.37 12.24
N ILE A 221 -25.22 6.76 12.14
CA ILE A 221 -26.42 7.00 12.96
C ILE A 221 -26.16 6.82 14.48
N LYS A 222 -25.02 6.22 14.89
CA LYS A 222 -24.65 5.97 16.29
C LYS A 222 -23.41 6.72 16.77
N HIS A 223 -23.08 7.89 16.19
CA HIS A 223 -21.87 8.66 16.49
C HIS A 223 -20.53 7.96 16.22
N GLN A 224 -20.54 6.73 15.69
CA GLN A 224 -19.33 6.08 15.22
C GLN A 224 -18.94 6.65 13.86
N SER A 225 -17.69 7.09 13.71
CA SER A 225 -17.17 7.53 12.43
C SER A 225 -16.72 6.31 11.62
N LEU A 226 -17.44 5.98 10.55
CA LEU A 226 -17.02 4.92 9.63
C LEU A 226 -16.05 5.53 8.63
N LYS A 227 -14.80 5.02 8.55
CA LYS A 227 -13.88 5.39 7.47
C LYS A 227 -14.44 4.88 6.15
N VAL A 228 -14.65 5.80 5.21
CA VAL A 228 -15.23 5.50 3.89
C VAL A 228 -14.20 5.60 2.76
N SER A 229 -13.18 6.44 2.92
CA SER A 229 -12.16 6.64 1.90
C SER A 229 -10.92 7.35 2.46
N ASN A 230 -9.91 7.54 1.61
CA ASN A 230 -8.82 8.49 1.83
C ASN A 230 -8.91 9.59 0.78
N ALA A 231 -8.53 10.80 1.15
CA ALA A 231 -8.47 11.94 0.25
C ALA A 231 -7.22 12.78 0.51
N ILE A 232 -6.72 13.43 -0.53
CA ILE A 232 -5.62 14.40 -0.44
C ILE A 232 -6.17 15.76 -0.84
N PHE A 233 -5.91 16.76 -0.02
CA PHE A 233 -6.30 18.15 -0.29
C PHE A 233 -5.04 19.00 -0.33
N ALA A 234 -4.52 19.27 -1.52
CA ALA A 234 -3.26 20.00 -1.74
C ALA A 234 -3.14 21.25 -0.85
N TYR A 235 -4.18 22.09 -0.82
CA TYR A 235 -4.21 23.31 -0.02
C TYR A 235 -4.07 23.06 1.50
N SER A 236 -4.71 22.01 2.02
CA SER A 236 -4.64 21.65 3.43
C SER A 236 -3.26 21.17 3.86
N ASN A 237 -2.47 20.66 2.92
CA ASN A 237 -1.15 20.11 3.20
C ASN A 237 -0.05 21.18 3.16
N LEU A 238 -0.42 22.44 2.90
CA LEU A 238 0.49 23.59 2.95
C LEU A 238 0.63 24.19 4.34
N PHE A 239 -0.30 23.91 5.26
CA PHE A 239 -0.26 24.44 6.61
C PHE A 239 0.79 23.67 7.42
N PRO A 240 1.91 24.28 7.81
CA PRO A 240 2.94 23.61 8.60
C PRO A 240 2.42 23.18 9.97
N HIS A 241 3.17 22.27 10.58
CA HIS A 241 2.89 21.78 11.92
C HIS A 241 3.13 22.83 13.02
N SER A 242 2.25 22.86 14.01
CA SER A 242 2.45 23.38 15.36
C SER A 242 1.61 22.54 16.33
N CYS A 243 2.16 22.23 17.52
CA CYS A 243 1.40 21.55 18.56
C CYS A 243 0.17 22.35 18.98
N ARG A 244 0.25 23.70 18.91
CA ARG A 244 -0.88 24.62 19.02
C ARG A 244 -1.38 25.00 17.63
N LYS A 245 -2.38 24.26 17.13
CA LYS A 245 -3.04 24.56 15.86
C LYS A 245 -3.81 25.88 15.91
N MET A 246 -3.88 26.57 14.77
CA MET A 246 -4.68 27.78 14.57
C MET A 246 -5.93 27.52 13.73
N ILE A 247 -5.98 26.33 13.12
CA ILE A 247 -7.10 25.88 12.29
C ILE A 247 -7.61 24.52 12.75
N ALA A 248 -8.88 24.27 12.46
CA ALA A 248 -9.52 22.97 12.60
C ALA A 248 -10.08 22.53 11.25
N HIS A 249 -9.97 21.23 10.98
CA HIS A 249 -10.57 20.59 9.82
C HIS A 249 -11.87 19.91 10.22
N SER A 250 -12.94 20.18 9.48
CA SER A 250 -14.13 19.32 9.48
C SER A 250 -14.33 18.74 8.09
N ARG A 251 -14.66 17.46 8.02
CA ARG A 251 -14.89 16.75 6.76
C ARG A 251 -16.35 16.90 6.37
N HIS A 252 -16.62 17.21 5.11
CA HIS A 252 -17.98 17.36 4.61
C HIS A 252 -18.11 16.72 3.23
N TYR A 253 -18.74 15.54 3.16
CA TYR A 253 -18.97 14.74 1.95
C TYR A 253 -17.76 14.61 1.01
N ASN A 254 -17.60 15.56 0.09
CA ASN A 254 -16.57 15.60 -0.95
C ASN A 254 -15.46 16.63 -0.69
N GLY A 255 -15.43 17.26 0.48
CA GLY A 255 -14.50 18.34 0.79
C GLY A 255 -14.09 18.40 2.25
N ILE A 256 -13.21 19.35 2.51
CA ILE A 256 -12.80 19.76 3.85
C ILE A 256 -13.20 21.21 4.06
N ILE A 257 -13.67 21.52 5.26
CA ILE A 257 -13.90 22.88 5.71
C ILE A 257 -12.81 23.18 6.72
N ILE A 258 -12.05 24.23 6.45
CA ILE A 258 -10.98 24.72 7.31
C ILE A 258 -11.51 25.96 8.03
N ARG A 259 -11.52 25.93 9.36
CA ARG A 259 -11.96 27.06 10.20
C ARG A 259 -10.83 27.49 11.11
N SER A 260 -10.69 28.79 11.33
CA SER A 260 -9.79 29.27 12.39
C SER A 260 -10.35 28.90 13.77
N THR A 261 -9.46 28.58 14.69
CA THR A 261 -9.78 28.34 16.12
C THR A 261 -9.33 29.49 17.01
N CYS A 262 -8.70 30.50 16.42
CA CYS A 262 -8.27 31.73 17.08
C CYS A 262 -8.31 32.91 16.08
N SER A 263 -8.11 34.13 16.58
CA SER A 263 -7.85 35.28 15.71
C SER A 263 -6.51 35.10 14.99
N ILE A 264 -6.46 35.45 13.71
CA ILE A 264 -5.28 35.36 12.86
C ILE A 264 -5.03 36.74 12.26
N LYS A 265 -3.84 37.31 12.49
CA LYS A 265 -3.47 38.62 11.95
C LYS A 265 -3.11 38.51 10.47
N LYS A 266 -3.25 39.62 9.74
CA LYS A 266 -2.77 39.69 8.35
C LYS A 266 -1.27 39.35 8.30
N SER A 267 -0.91 38.49 7.35
CA SER A 267 0.46 37.97 7.14
C SER A 267 0.99 37.07 8.26
N GLU A 268 0.17 36.69 9.23
CA GLU A 268 0.53 35.68 10.22
C GLU A 268 0.53 34.29 9.57
N GLN A 269 1.57 33.50 9.86
CA GLN A 269 1.66 32.13 9.39
C GLN A 269 0.60 31.26 10.09
N VAL A 270 -0.14 30.49 9.30
CA VAL A 270 -1.21 29.63 9.80
C VAL A 270 -0.67 28.22 10.01
N PHE A 271 -0.88 27.66 11.20
CA PHE A 271 -0.39 26.34 11.56
C PHE A 271 -1.53 25.33 11.78
N ASN A 272 -1.28 24.08 11.38
CA ASN A 272 -2.11 22.93 11.69
C ASN A 272 -1.38 22.00 12.67
N ASN A 273 -2.08 21.03 13.28
CA ASN A 273 -1.45 19.93 14.01
C ASN A 273 -1.50 18.65 13.15
N TYR A 274 -0.37 17.95 13.04
CA TYR A 274 -0.19 16.74 12.21
C TYR A 274 -0.32 15.44 12.99
N GLY A 275 -0.23 15.51 14.31
CA GLY A 275 -0.16 14.36 15.19
C GLY A 275 -1.27 14.36 16.21
N VAL A 276 -0.93 13.82 17.38
CA VAL A 276 -1.83 13.80 18.53
C VAL A 276 -2.04 15.23 19.00
N PHE A 277 -3.26 15.56 19.43
CA PHE A 277 -3.50 16.89 19.98
C PHE A 277 -2.64 17.06 21.24
N PHE A 278 -1.97 18.20 21.34
CA PHE A 278 -1.16 18.52 22.51
C PHE A 278 -2.00 18.54 23.80
N ASP A 279 -3.29 18.86 23.67
CA ASP A 279 -4.24 18.79 24.78
C ASP A 279 -4.45 17.35 25.30
N ASP A 280 -4.10 16.33 24.50
CA ASP A 280 -4.33 14.91 24.78
C ASP A 280 -3.04 14.14 25.14
N CYS A 281 -1.84 14.72 24.95
CA CYS A 281 -0.58 14.02 25.19
C CYS A 281 0.57 14.97 25.57
N ASN A 282 1.58 14.45 26.27
CA ASN A 282 2.76 15.23 26.61
C ASN A 282 3.66 15.53 25.39
N ASN A 283 4.57 16.49 25.56
CA ASN A 283 5.52 16.91 24.53
C ASN A 283 6.31 15.72 23.95
N GLN A 284 6.75 14.78 24.79
CA GLN A 284 7.56 13.64 24.36
C GLN A 284 6.81 12.74 23.37
N VAL A 285 5.56 12.37 23.68
CA VAL A 285 4.72 11.55 22.80
C VAL A 285 4.47 12.25 21.45
N SER A 286 4.20 13.56 21.48
CA SER A 286 4.06 14.35 20.26
C SER A 286 5.35 14.36 19.43
N GLN A 287 6.51 14.55 20.07
CA GLN A 287 7.81 14.55 19.39
C GLN A 287 8.15 13.18 18.82
N ASP A 288 7.89 12.10 19.54
CA ASP A 288 8.16 10.74 19.05
C ASP A 288 7.27 10.39 17.85
N PHE A 289 6.00 10.80 17.87
CA PHE A 289 5.14 10.70 16.69
C PHE A 289 5.70 11.48 15.49
N LEU A 290 6.15 12.72 15.71
CA LEU A 290 6.67 13.57 14.64
C LEU A 290 8.04 13.11 14.13
N LYS A 291 8.88 12.51 14.98
CA LYS A 291 10.13 11.87 14.56
C LYS A 291 9.89 10.72 13.61
N ASN A 292 8.80 9.97 13.78
CA ASN A 292 8.38 8.94 12.82
C ASN A 292 7.95 9.54 11.47
N LEU A 293 7.74 10.86 11.40
CA LEU A 293 7.52 11.62 10.18
C LEU A 293 8.78 12.39 9.73
N ASP A 294 9.94 12.07 10.29
CA ASP A 294 11.21 12.78 10.12
C ASP A 294 11.10 14.29 10.39
N TYR A 295 10.32 14.65 11.41
CA TYR A 295 10.07 16.04 11.78
C TYR A 295 10.33 16.26 13.28
N ILE A 296 11.07 17.32 13.60
CA ILE A 296 11.28 17.77 14.98
C ILE A 296 10.55 19.09 15.17
N CYS A 297 9.53 19.10 16.03
CA CYS A 297 8.75 20.31 16.26
C CYS A 297 9.52 21.28 17.14
N LYS A 298 9.64 22.53 16.68
CA LYS A 298 10.25 23.65 17.41
C LYS A 298 9.24 24.77 17.72
N CYS A 299 7.95 24.43 17.76
CA CYS A 299 6.93 25.41 18.12
C CYS A 299 7.08 25.84 19.58
N LYS A 300 6.52 27.00 19.94
CA LYS A 300 6.61 27.57 21.29
C LYS A 300 6.24 26.57 22.39
N VAL A 301 5.20 25.75 22.17
CA VAL A 301 4.75 24.73 23.12
C VAL A 301 5.85 23.70 23.43
N CYS A 302 6.59 23.27 22.40
CA CYS A 302 7.67 22.29 22.57
C CYS A 302 8.96 22.90 23.13
N VAL A 303 9.22 24.18 22.85
CA VAL A 303 10.45 24.87 23.33
C VAL A 303 10.31 25.28 24.78
N ASP A 304 9.16 25.82 25.16
CA ASP A 304 8.91 26.32 26.52
C ASP A 304 8.66 25.19 27.53
N ASP A 305 8.62 23.93 27.07
CA ASP A 305 8.22 22.73 27.79
C ASP A 305 7.00 22.97 28.69
N VAL A 306 5.98 23.62 28.11
CA VAL A 306 4.78 24.00 28.86
C VAL A 306 4.17 22.72 29.44
N GLU A 307 4.14 22.61 30.77
CA GLU A 307 3.49 21.48 31.44
C GLU A 307 2.08 21.35 30.88
N THR A 308 1.80 20.22 30.23
CA THR A 308 0.45 19.91 29.78
C THR A 308 -0.47 19.98 30.98
N VAL A 309 -1.63 20.65 30.83
CA VAL A 309 -2.71 20.52 31.81
C VAL A 309 -2.88 19.03 32.07
N PRO A 310 -2.78 18.55 33.32
CA PRO A 310 -2.81 17.13 33.60
C PRO A 310 -4.05 16.55 32.95
N ILE A 311 -3.84 15.68 31.96
CA ILE A 311 -4.91 15.01 31.23
C ILE A 311 -5.77 14.40 32.33
N LYS A 312 -7.00 14.89 32.49
CA LYS A 312 -7.98 14.18 33.31
C LYS A 312 -8.02 12.81 32.68
N LYS A 313 -7.51 11.80 33.38
CA LYS A 313 -7.48 10.42 32.90
C LYS A 313 -8.92 10.07 32.52
N HIS A 314 -9.24 10.23 31.25
CA HIS A 314 -10.50 9.75 30.72
C HIS A 314 -10.36 8.25 30.84
N LYS A 315 -11.12 7.65 31.77
CA LYS A 315 -11.26 6.21 31.82
C LYS A 315 -11.75 5.81 30.43
N VAL A 316 -10.90 5.13 29.67
CA VAL A 316 -11.32 4.46 28.45
C VAL A 316 -12.51 3.59 28.86
N PRO A 317 -13.70 3.78 28.27
CA PRO A 317 -14.86 2.97 28.59
C PRO A 317 -14.49 1.48 28.50
N ASN A 318 -14.94 0.67 29.47
CA ASN A 318 -14.61 -0.76 29.49
C ASN A 318 -14.99 -1.46 28.18
N GLU A 319 -16.03 -0.97 27.49
CA GLU A 319 -16.51 -1.46 26.20
C GLU A 319 -15.45 -1.36 25.09
N ASP A 320 -14.69 -0.25 25.03
CA ASP A 320 -13.61 -0.07 24.05
C ASP A 320 -12.42 -0.99 24.32
N LEU A 321 -12.14 -1.28 25.60
CA LEU A 321 -11.10 -2.22 26.02
C LEU A 321 -11.45 -3.66 25.67
N GLU A 322 -12.73 -4.05 25.78
CA GLU A 322 -13.19 -5.38 25.37
C GLU A 322 -13.11 -5.56 23.85
N TYR A 323 -13.45 -4.54 23.07
CA TYR A 323 -13.29 -4.54 21.62
C TYR A 323 -11.81 -4.73 21.22
N PHE A 324 -10.89 -3.97 21.84
CA PHE A 324 -9.46 -4.08 21.55
C PHE A 324 -8.88 -5.47 21.90
N ARG A 325 -9.34 -6.08 22.99
CA ARG A 325 -8.96 -7.45 23.38
C ARG A 325 -9.45 -8.49 22.37
N SER A 326 -10.63 -8.30 21.79
CA SER A 326 -11.18 -9.16 20.74
C SER A 326 -10.34 -9.13 19.45
N ASP A 327 -9.91 -7.93 19.03
CA ASP A 327 -9.07 -7.77 17.82
C ASP A 327 -7.69 -8.43 18.01
N ILE A 328 -7.07 -8.27 19.18
CA ILE A 328 -5.79 -8.92 19.52
C ILE A 328 -5.93 -10.45 19.48
N LYS A 329 -7.02 -10.99 20.03
CA LYS A 329 -7.27 -12.44 20.03
C LYS A 329 -7.42 -12.98 18.60
N THR A 330 -8.16 -12.27 17.75
CA THR A 330 -8.32 -12.63 16.33
C THR A 330 -6.98 -12.66 15.59
N LEU A 331 -6.12 -11.67 15.81
CA LEU A 331 -4.77 -11.64 15.23
C LEU A 331 -3.89 -12.79 15.72
N GLN A 332 -3.96 -13.14 17.00
CA GLN A 332 -3.23 -14.29 17.56
C GLN A 332 -3.68 -15.62 16.94
N GLU A 333 -4.99 -15.79 16.72
CA GLU A 333 -5.56 -16.96 16.06
C GLU A 333 -5.06 -17.07 14.60
N GLN A 334 -5.06 -15.96 13.85
CA GLN A 334 -4.54 -15.93 12.47
C GLN A 334 -3.05 -16.29 12.39
N ILE A 335 -2.23 -15.80 13.32
CA ILE A 335 -0.81 -16.12 13.40
C ILE A 335 -0.60 -17.61 13.69
N ASN A 336 -1.41 -18.20 14.56
CA ASN A 336 -1.29 -19.61 14.92
C ASN A 336 -1.68 -20.54 13.77
N VAL A 337 -2.70 -20.18 12.99
CA VAL A 337 -3.06 -20.90 11.74
C VAL A 337 -1.91 -20.84 10.73
N LEU A 338 -1.30 -19.68 10.52
CA LEU A 338 -0.13 -19.54 9.64
C LEU A 338 1.04 -20.42 10.10
N LYS A 339 1.29 -20.51 11.41
CA LYS A 339 2.35 -21.37 11.96
C LYS A 339 2.09 -22.87 11.75
N SER A 340 0.84 -23.33 11.91
CA SER A 340 0.51 -24.75 11.73
C SER A 340 0.65 -25.19 10.27
N TYR A 341 0.24 -24.33 9.33
CA TYR A 341 0.38 -24.60 7.89
C TYR A 341 1.84 -24.69 7.41
N LEU A 342 2.74 -23.91 8.03
CA LEU A 342 4.17 -23.94 7.71
C LEU A 342 4.89 -25.19 8.25
N CYS A 343 4.34 -25.86 9.26
CA CYS A 343 4.91 -27.06 9.85
C CYS A 343 4.55 -28.33 9.05
N GLU A 344 3.36 -28.40 8.46
CA GLU A 344 2.87 -29.61 7.79
C GLU A 344 3.30 -29.77 6.32
N GLN A 345 3.53 -28.68 5.57
CA GLN A 345 3.81 -28.77 4.12
C GLN A 345 5.29 -28.77 3.70
N CYS A 346 6.23 -28.60 4.62
CA CYS A 346 7.67 -28.60 4.28
C CYS A 346 8.24 -30.01 3.98
N ILE A 347 7.51 -31.10 4.27
CA ILE A 347 8.06 -32.46 4.24
C ILE A 347 7.64 -33.26 2.97
N VAL A 348 6.54 -32.94 2.28
CA VAL A 348 5.89 -33.97 1.43
C VAL A 348 5.88 -33.71 -0.08
N ASN A 349 5.83 -32.47 -0.59
CA ASN A 349 5.49 -32.30 -2.02
C ASN A 349 6.42 -31.34 -2.79
N ASN A 350 7.33 -31.94 -3.58
CA ASN A 350 8.19 -31.32 -4.60
C ASN A 350 7.39 -30.47 -5.63
N TYR A 351 7.08 -29.22 -5.28
CA TYR A 351 6.51 -28.22 -6.19
C TYR A 351 7.51 -27.10 -6.44
N LEU A 352 8.10 -27.09 -7.64
CA LEU A 352 9.09 -26.10 -8.10
C LEU A 352 8.58 -24.64 -8.15
N PRO A 353 7.29 -24.34 -8.40
CA PRO A 353 6.77 -22.97 -8.25
C PRO A 353 6.68 -22.54 -6.78
N LEU A 354 6.43 -23.49 -5.87
CA LEU A 354 6.47 -23.27 -4.42
C LEU A 354 7.92 -23.01 -3.97
N PHE A 355 8.92 -23.61 -4.63
CA PHE A 355 10.32 -23.33 -4.35
C PHE A 355 10.67 -21.87 -4.63
N ASN A 356 10.10 -21.21 -5.64
CA ASN A 356 10.33 -19.78 -5.90
C ASN A 356 9.66 -18.87 -4.85
N TYR A 357 8.43 -19.17 -4.42
CA TYR A 357 7.75 -18.38 -3.37
C TYR A 357 8.28 -18.67 -1.96
N VAL A 358 8.70 -19.91 -1.67
CA VAL A 358 9.34 -20.30 -0.42
C VAL A 358 10.80 -19.89 -0.39
N SER A 359 11.49 -19.81 -1.53
CA SER A 359 12.82 -19.19 -1.58
C SER A 359 12.70 -17.69 -1.46
N GLU A 360 11.75 -17.00 -2.07
CA GLU A 360 11.49 -15.56 -1.81
C GLU A 360 11.10 -15.30 -0.35
N ALA A 361 10.24 -16.13 0.25
CA ALA A 361 9.88 -16.03 1.66
C ALA A 361 11.03 -16.44 2.61
N LYS A 362 11.82 -17.47 2.29
CA LYS A 362 13.05 -17.82 3.02
C LYS A 362 14.13 -16.75 2.83
N ILE A 363 14.21 -16.09 1.69
CA ILE A 363 15.13 -14.99 1.40
C ILE A 363 14.72 -13.78 2.23
N ILE A 364 13.43 -13.45 2.27
CA ILE A 364 12.87 -12.39 3.13
C ILE A 364 13.08 -12.73 4.60
N LEU A 365 12.84 -13.97 5.03
CA LEU A 365 13.06 -14.41 6.42
C LEU A 365 14.55 -14.50 6.78
N THR A 366 15.43 -14.88 5.84
CA THR A 366 16.90 -14.92 6.04
C THR A 366 17.49 -13.52 6.02
N LEU A 367 16.97 -12.59 5.21
CA LEU A 367 17.29 -11.17 5.24
C LEU A 367 16.85 -10.55 6.56
N LEU A 368 15.61 -10.81 7.01
CA LEU A 368 15.10 -10.33 8.29
C LEU A 368 15.92 -10.90 9.47
N ARG A 369 16.33 -12.17 9.41
CA ARG A 369 17.17 -12.80 10.45
C ARG A 369 18.62 -12.30 10.42
N LYS A 370 19.21 -12.07 9.25
CA LYS A 370 20.56 -11.49 9.12
C LYS A 370 20.62 -10.00 9.45
N ILE A 371 19.53 -9.26 9.21
CA ILE A 371 19.37 -7.85 9.63
C ILE A 371 19.26 -7.76 11.16
N ASP A 372 18.56 -8.70 11.81
CA ASP A 372 18.53 -8.81 13.27
C ASP A 372 19.88 -9.27 13.85
N GLU A 373 20.64 -10.09 13.13
CA GLU A 373 21.96 -10.60 13.56
C GLU A 373 23.12 -9.59 13.33
N TYR A 374 22.95 -8.53 12.51
CA TYR A 374 24.00 -7.54 12.20
C TYR A 374 23.54 -6.09 12.38
N GLN A 375 23.52 -5.65 13.64
CA GLN A 375 23.09 -4.29 14.06
C GLN A 375 24.08 -3.15 13.78
N SER A 376 25.00 -3.23 12.80
CA SER A 376 25.99 -2.13 12.67
C SER A 376 26.71 -1.97 11.33
N TYR A 377 26.07 -1.67 10.19
CA TYR A 377 26.82 -1.22 8.98
C TYR A 377 26.09 -0.24 8.05
N ASN A 378 26.89 0.47 7.23
CA ASN A 378 26.61 1.64 6.38
C ASN A 378 26.08 1.25 4.98
N THR A 379 25.21 2.11 4.42
CA THR A 379 24.58 2.11 3.07
C THR A 379 25.36 1.54 1.87
N ASN A 380 26.70 1.62 1.81
CA ASN A 380 27.47 1.04 0.69
C ASN A 380 27.50 -0.50 0.71
N GLU A 381 27.37 -1.14 1.88
CA GLU A 381 27.41 -2.60 2.00
C GLU A 381 26.05 -3.25 1.75
N ALA A 382 24.94 -2.53 1.97
CA ALA A 382 23.60 -3.00 1.57
C ALA A 382 23.45 -3.09 0.03
N TYR A 383 24.10 -2.17 -0.70
CA TYR A 383 24.17 -2.20 -2.16
C TYR A 383 25.06 -3.35 -2.67
N GLU A 384 26.20 -3.60 -2.00
CA GLU A 384 27.07 -4.76 -2.31
C GLU A 384 26.42 -6.10 -1.93
N CYS A 385 25.59 -6.17 -0.88
CA CYS A 385 24.78 -7.36 -0.57
C CYS A 385 23.73 -7.68 -1.65
N ILE A 386 23.11 -6.65 -2.25
CA ILE A 386 22.20 -6.81 -3.39
C ILE A 386 23.00 -7.23 -4.64
N LYS A 387 24.23 -6.77 -4.81
CA LYS A 387 25.13 -7.12 -5.92
C LYS A 387 25.66 -8.56 -5.82
N LEU A 388 26.18 -8.97 -4.66
CA LEU A 388 26.58 -10.35 -4.32
C LEU A 388 25.43 -11.34 -4.45
N PHE A 389 24.18 -10.90 -4.21
CA PHE A 389 22.97 -11.69 -4.42
C PHE A 389 22.70 -12.01 -5.90
N PHE A 390 23.13 -11.17 -6.84
CA PHE A 390 23.03 -11.42 -8.29
C PHE A 390 24.29 -12.07 -8.89
N GLU A 391 25.37 -12.26 -8.13
CA GLU A 391 26.66 -12.79 -8.59
C GLU A 391 26.95 -14.25 -8.17
N ILE A 392 26.00 -14.97 -7.56
CA ILE A 392 26.19 -16.39 -7.21
C ILE A 392 26.46 -17.20 -8.51
N PRO A 393 27.64 -17.83 -8.67
CA PRO A 393 27.96 -18.60 -9.87
C PRO A 393 27.02 -19.80 -10.02
N ALA A 394 26.64 -20.12 -11.27
CA ALA A 394 25.74 -21.23 -11.60
C ALA A 394 26.19 -22.61 -11.08
N GLU A 395 27.43 -22.72 -10.61
CA GLU A 395 28.11 -23.95 -10.21
C GLU A 395 27.90 -24.33 -8.73
N GLU A 396 27.48 -23.40 -7.86
CA GLU A 396 27.03 -23.70 -6.49
C GLU A 396 25.55 -24.11 -6.41
N GLN A 397 24.87 -24.21 -7.57
CA GLN A 397 23.60 -24.93 -7.69
C GLN A 397 23.89 -26.43 -7.79
N VAL A 398 23.65 -27.16 -6.70
CA VAL A 398 23.84 -28.63 -6.56
C VAL A 398 23.27 -29.39 -7.78
N PRO A 399 23.95 -30.42 -8.31
CA PRO A 399 24.14 -30.57 -9.75
C PRO A 399 22.99 -31.28 -10.51
N TYR A 400 22.81 -30.79 -11.74
CA TYR A 400 21.93 -31.25 -12.83
C TYR A 400 22.19 -32.69 -13.33
N VAL A 401 23.10 -33.45 -12.71
CA VAL A 401 23.55 -34.76 -13.21
C VAL A 401 22.55 -35.90 -12.96
N THR A 402 21.63 -35.75 -12.00
CA THR A 402 20.68 -36.83 -11.67
C THR A 402 19.52 -36.97 -12.68
N LEU A 403 19.25 -35.93 -13.50
CA LEU A 403 18.12 -35.95 -14.45
C LEU A 403 18.44 -36.60 -15.80
N GLN A 404 19.71 -36.65 -16.22
CA GLN A 404 20.08 -37.37 -17.45
C GLN A 404 20.06 -38.89 -17.26
N ASN A 405 20.35 -39.39 -16.05
CA ASN A 405 20.31 -40.83 -15.76
C ASN A 405 18.89 -41.40 -15.66
N ILE A 406 17.89 -40.58 -15.33
CA ILE A 406 16.47 -40.99 -15.28
C ILE A 406 15.86 -41.08 -16.68
N ARG A 407 16.29 -40.22 -17.64
CA ARG A 407 15.87 -40.32 -19.05
C ARG A 407 16.46 -41.53 -19.77
N ALA A 408 17.65 -41.99 -19.37
CA ALA A 408 18.27 -43.18 -19.95
C ALA A 408 17.61 -44.50 -19.49
N THR A 409 17.01 -44.53 -18.30
CA THR A 409 16.32 -45.74 -17.77
C THR A 409 14.87 -45.86 -18.23
N THR A 410 14.22 -44.77 -18.64
CA THR A 410 12.83 -44.79 -19.15
C THR A 410 12.70 -44.99 -20.66
N GLN A 411 13.82 -45.07 -21.39
CA GLN A 411 13.83 -45.47 -22.82
C GLN A 411 14.22 -46.93 -23.06
N LYS A 412 14.35 -47.75 -22.00
CA LYS A 412 14.68 -49.19 -22.11
C LYS A 412 13.80 -50.12 -21.24
N SER A 413 12.54 -49.74 -21.01
CA SER A 413 11.52 -50.65 -20.44
C SER A 413 10.30 -50.72 -21.34
#